data_AF-A0AAV5FHT7-F1
#
_entry.id   AF-A0AAV5FHT7-F1
#
_cell.length_a   1.000
_cell.length_b   1.000
_cell.length_c   1.000
_cell.angle_alpha   90.00
_cell.angle_beta   90.00
_cell.angle_gamma   90.00
#
_symmetry.space_group_name_H-M   'P 1'
#
loop_
_entity.id
_entity.type
_entity.pdbx_description
1 polymer ?
#
loop_
_entity_poly.entity_id
_entity_poly.type
_entity_poly.pdbx_seq_one_letter_code
_entity_poly.pdbx_strand_id
1 'polypeptide(L)' 'MLKIPKEVALHLIGPSKVKRETIKKIINYTVAEYVQKEGLSASNNLKVQQSYEELEAAFEPGKEFFFDAVIHLQ' A
#
# COMPACT_ATOMS: atom_id res chain seq x y z
N MET A 1 4.56 22.67 -14.64
CA MET A 1 4.90 21.55 -13.74
C MET A 1 6.38 21.64 -13.38
N LEU A 2 6.71 21.77 -12.11
CA LEU A 2 8.10 21.70 -11.65
C LEU A 2 8.61 20.26 -11.82
N LYS A 3 9.60 20.07 -12.69
CA LYS A 3 10.29 18.78 -12.83
C LYS A 3 11.35 18.68 -11.74
N ILE A 4 10.96 18.15 -10.59
CA ILE A 4 11.89 17.87 -9.48
C ILE A 4 12.57 16.53 -9.78
N PRO A 5 13.91 16.46 -9.84
CA PRO A 5 14.63 15.19 -10.00
C PRO A 5 14.28 14.19 -8.89
N LYS A 6 14.24 12.90 -9.22
CA LYS A 6 13.86 11.82 -8.30
C LYS A 6 14.71 11.84 -7.03
N GLU A 7 16.01 12.07 -7.18
CA GLU A 7 16.99 12.08 -6.10
C GLU A 7 16.72 13.23 -5.13
N VAL A 8 16.37 14.40 -5.66
CA VAL A 8 16.03 15.60 -4.87
C VAL A 8 14.71 15.38 -4.12
N ALA A 9 13.70 14.83 -4.81
CA ALA A 9 12.43 14.50 -4.17
C ALA A 9 12.60 13.45 -3.06
N LEU A 10 13.43 12.42 -3.31
CA LEU A 10 13.71 11.36 -2.33
C LEU A 10 14.47 11.91 -1.11
N HIS A 11 15.41 12.82 -1.31
CA HIS A 11 16.11 13.50 -0.22
C HIS A 11 15.16 14.36 0.64
N LEU A 12 14.23 15.08 0.00
CA LEU A 12 13.27 15.94 0.69
C LEU A 12 12.20 15.14 1.46
N ILE A 13 11.67 14.08 0.85
CA ILE A 13 10.56 13.30 1.41
C ILE A 13 11.07 12.22 2.38
N GLY A 14 12.25 11.69 2.12
CA GLY A 14 12.87 10.60 2.86
C GLY A 14 12.44 9.22 2.35
N PRO A 15 13.39 8.27 2.22
CA PRO A 15 13.10 6.93 1.68
C PRO A 15 12.10 6.14 2.51
N SER A 16 12.14 6.25 3.84
CA SER A 16 11.19 5.57 4.74
C SER A 16 9.75 6.03 4.48
N LYS A 17 9.52 7.34 4.31
CA LYS A 17 8.19 7.87 4.01
C LYS A 17 7.69 7.41 2.64
N VAL A 18 8.57 7.37 1.64
CA VAL A 18 8.23 6.86 0.31
C VAL A 18 7.85 5.37 0.39
N LYS A 19 8.62 4.55 1.12
CA LYS A 19 8.34 3.12 1.30
C LYS A 19 7.01 2.90 2.00
N ARG A 20 6.77 3.58 3.13
CA ARG A 20 5.52 3.50 3.90
C ARG A 20 4.29 3.82 3.06
N GLU A 21 4.33 4.93 2.34
CA GLU A 21 3.20 5.36 1.51
C GLU A 21 3.00 4.46 0.30
N THR A 22 4.07 3.84 -0.22
CA THR A 22 3.98 2.85 -1.30
C THR A 22 3.25 1.59 -0.83
N ILE A 23 3.65 1.03 0.31
CA ILE A 23 3.01 -0.17 0.90
C ILE A 23 1.51 0.07 1.13
N LYS A 24 1.16 1.20 1.77
CA LYS A 24 -0.25 1.57 2.00
C LYS A 24 -1.05 1.66 0.71
N LYS A 25 -0.48 2.28 -0.34
CA LYS A 25 -1.15 2.43 -1.64
C LYS A 25 -1.37 1.08 -2.30
N ILE A 26 -0.36 0.20 -2.30
CA ILE A 26 -0.50 -1.15 -2.86
C ILE A 26 -1.66 -1.87 -2.19
N ILE A 27 -1.67 -1.93 -0.86
CA ILE A 27 -2.73 -2.59 -0.09
C ILE A 27 -4.11 -2.02 -0.45
N ASN A 28 -4.27 -0.70 -0.40
CA ASN A 28 -5.55 -0.06 -0.67
C ASN A 28 -6.04 -0.30 -2.11
N TYR A 29 -5.15 -0.19 -3.11
CA TYR A 29 -5.52 -0.42 -4.50
C TYR A 29 -5.87 -1.88 -4.77
N THR A 30 -5.06 -2.82 -4.27
CA THR A 30 -5.31 -4.26 -4.44
C THR A 30 -6.65 -4.67 -3.81
N VAL A 31 -6.97 -4.18 -2.61
CA VAL A 31 -8.25 -4.48 -1.96
C VAL A 31 -9.41 -3.82 -2.70
N ALA A 32 -9.29 -2.56 -3.12
CA ALA A 32 -10.34 -1.87 -3.87
C ALA A 32 -10.64 -2.57 -5.20
N GLU A 33 -9.60 -2.98 -5.93
CA GLU A 33 -9.73 -3.75 -7.17
C GLU A 33 -10.42 -5.10 -6.92
N TYR A 34 -10.04 -5.82 -5.87
CA TYR A 34 -10.67 -7.08 -5.49
C TYR A 34 -12.16 -6.92 -5.18
N VAL A 35 -12.50 -5.95 -4.33
CA VAL A 35 -13.90 -5.65 -3.95
C VAL A 35 -14.74 -5.32 -5.18
N GLN A 36 -14.21 -4.50 -6.09
CA GLN A 36 -14.89 -4.16 -7.33
C GLN A 36 -15.08 -5.39 -8.23
N LYS A 37 -14.04 -6.21 -8.39
CA LYS A 37 -14.06 -7.39 -9.26
C LYS A 37 -15.07 -8.44 -8.80
N GLU A 38 -15.15 -8.66 -7.49
CA GLU A 38 -16.06 -9.65 -6.89
C GLU A 38 -17.46 -9.07 -6.62
N GLY A 39 -17.71 -7.79 -6.97
CA GLY A 39 -19.01 -7.15 -6.77
C GLY A 39 -19.40 -7.00 -5.30
N LEU A 40 -18.41 -6.91 -4.41
CA LEU A 40 -18.62 -6.81 -2.97
C LEU A 40 -18.95 -5.36 -2.57
N SER A 41 -19.92 -5.17 -1.68
CA SER A 41 -20.12 -3.88 -1.00
C SER A 41 -19.31 -3.89 0.28
N ALA A 42 -18.07 -3.39 0.24
CA ALA A 42 -17.22 -3.31 1.42
C ALA A 42 -17.32 -1.92 2.08
N SER A 43 -17.34 -1.90 3.40
CA SER A 43 -17.16 -0.67 4.18
C SER A 43 -15.70 -0.17 4.11
N ASN A 44 -15.47 1.10 4.44
CA ASN A 44 -14.14 1.71 4.44
C ASN A 44 -13.20 1.17 5.55
N ASN A 45 -13.66 0.22 6.36
CA ASN A 45 -12.88 -0.37 7.45
C ASN A 45 -12.09 -1.58 6.95
N LEU A 46 -10.95 -1.30 6.31
CA LEU A 46 -9.93 -2.29 5.97
C LEU A 46 -8.99 -2.51 7.17
N LYS A 47 -8.80 -3.76 7.57
CA LYS A 47 -7.79 -4.15 8.56
C LYS A 47 -6.77 -5.10 7.93
N VAL A 48 -5.50 -4.69 7.94
CA VAL A 48 -4.37 -5.57 7.58
C VAL A 48 -3.94 -6.34 8.83
N GLN A 49 -3.65 -7.63 8.68
CA GLN A 49 -3.31 -8.48 9.83
C GLN A 49 -1.86 -8.28 10.28
N GLN A 50 -0.94 -8.14 9.33
CA GLN A 50 0.47 -7.89 9.60
C GLN A 50 0.69 -6.48 10.17
N SER A 51 1.67 -6.38 11.07
CA SER A 51 2.23 -5.11 11.52
C SER A 51 2.91 -4.35 10.39
N TYR A 52 3.16 -3.05 10.57
CA TYR A 52 3.87 -2.27 9.55
C TYR A 52 5.30 -2.79 9.36
N GLU A 53 5.96 -3.18 10.45
CA GLU A 53 7.34 -3.66 10.47
C GLU A 53 7.47 -4.96 9.67
N GLU A 54 6.51 -5.88 9.79
CA GLU A 54 6.46 -7.11 9.00
C GLU A 54 6.22 -6.83 7.50
N LEU A 55 5.28 -5.94 7.19
CA LEU A 55 5.02 -5.52 5.80
C LEU A 55 6.25 -4.84 5.19
N GLU A 56 6.94 -4.01 5.98
CA GLU A 56 8.14 -3.31 5.55
C GLU A 56 9.30 -4.28 5.33
N ALA A 57 9.45 -5.31 6.16
CA ALA A 57 10.44 -6.36 6.01
C ALA A 57 10.18 -7.25 4.78
N ALA A 58 8.91 -7.53 4.48
CA ALA A 58 8.50 -8.32 3.32
C ALA A 58 8.53 -7.53 2.00
N PHE A 59 8.47 -6.20 2.05
CA PHE A 59 8.44 -5.37 0.84
C PHE A 59 9.83 -5.17 0.22
N GLU A 60 9.99 -5.73 -0.98
CA GLU A 60 11.14 -5.51 -1.86
C GLU A 60 10.67 -5.02 -3.26
N PRO A 61 11.16 -3.86 -3.74
CA PRO A 61 10.78 -3.34 -5.06
C PRO A 61 11.03 -4.35 -6.19
N GLY A 62 10.01 -4.56 -7.03
CA GLY A 62 10.10 -5.45 -8.19
C GLY A 62 9.90 -6.94 -7.87
N LYS A 63 9.65 -7.30 -6.61
CA LYS A 63 9.24 -8.65 -6.21
C LYS A 63 7.76 -8.71 -5.86
N GLU A 64 7.23 -9.92 -5.81
CA GLU A 64 5.88 -10.17 -5.32
C GLU A 64 5.76 -9.73 -3.86
N PHE A 65 4.60 -9.18 -3.52
CA PHE A 65 4.30 -8.66 -2.19
C PHE A 65 2.95 -9.20 -1.75
N PHE A 66 2.94 -9.86 -0.59
CA PHE A 66 1.78 -10.56 -0.05
C PHE A 66 1.39 -9.95 1.30
N PHE A 67 0.09 -9.90 1.56
CA PHE A 67 -0.47 -9.42 2.82
C PHE A 67 -1.84 -10.04 3.02
N ASP A 68 -2.30 -10.08 4.27
CA ASP A 68 -3.62 -10.57 4.63
C ASP A 68 -4.49 -9.41 5.09
N ALA A 69 -5.69 -9.34 4.56
CA ALA A 69 -6.64 -8.28 4.82
C ALA A 69 -8.01 -8.85 5.23
N VAL A 70 -8.61 -8.21 6.23
CA VAL A 70 -10.01 -8.42 6.60
C VAL A 70 -10.80 -7.21 6.14
N ILE A 71 -11.83 -7.47 5.33
CA ILE A 71 -12.80 -6.46 4.88
C ILE A 71 -14.15 -6.72 5.54
N HIS A 72 -14.83 -5.66 5.93
CA HIS A 72 -16.19 -5.73 6.46
C HIS A 72 -17.18 -5.42 5.34
N LEU A 73 -18.06 -6.36 5.03
CA LEU A 73 -19.14 -6.18 4.05
C LEU A 73 -20.30 -5.34 4.64
N GLN A 74 -21.03 -4.65 3.78
CA GLN A 74 -22.23 -3.86 4.09
C GLN A 74 -23.50 -4.70 3.96
#